data_AF-A0A1V3IGV5-F1
#
_entry.id   AF-A0A1V3IGV5-F1
#
_cell.length_a   1.000
_cell.length_b   1.000
_cell.length_c   1.000
_cell.angle_alpha   90.00
_cell.angle_beta   90.00
_cell.angle_gamma   90.00
#
_symmetry.space_group_name_H-M   'P 1'
#
loop_
_entity.id
_entity.type
_entity.pdbx_description
1 polymer ?
#
loop_
_entity_poly.entity_id
_entity_poly.type
_entity_poly.pdbx_seq_one_letter_code
_entity_poly.pdbx_strand_id
1 'polypeptide(L)' 'MTTQTNDKHYTVREMGELFGVSRSKLDRLVRQGKIKKTKFGATTLYKATEIQRYLASINQ' A
#
# COMPACT_ATOMS: atom_id res chain seq x y z
N MET A 1 -24.12 6.83 -9.75
CA MET A 1 -23.15 5.85 -9.25
C MET A 1 -22.09 6.60 -8.47
N THR A 2 -22.17 6.59 -7.14
CA THR A 2 -21.24 7.34 -6.27
C THR A 2 -19.88 6.67 -6.33
N THR A 3 -18.96 7.25 -7.12
CA THR A 3 -17.53 6.97 -7.06
C THR A 3 -17.03 7.42 -5.69
N GLN A 4 -17.20 6.56 -4.69
CA GLN A 4 -16.60 6.74 -3.38
C GLN A 4 -15.09 6.68 -3.59
N THR A 5 -14.48 7.85 -3.79
CA THR A 5 -13.03 8.05 -3.82
C THR A 5 -12.57 7.90 -2.38
N ASN A 6 -12.63 6.67 -1.88
CA ASN A 6 -12.19 6.38 -0.54
C ASN A 6 -10.67 6.57 -0.60
N ASP A 7 -10.18 7.67 -0.04
CA ASP A 7 -8.75 7.97 0.17
C ASP A 7 -8.20 7.01 1.24
N LYS A 8 -8.43 5.72 1.01
CA LYS A 8 -8.12 4.65 1.92
C LYS A 8 -6.63 4.46 1.88
N HIS A 9 -6.05 4.47 3.07
CA HIS A 9 -4.65 4.21 3.28
C HIS A 9 -4.50 2.98 4.14
N TYR A 10 -3.42 2.26 3.94
CA TYR A 10 -3.01 1.15 4.78
C TYR A 10 -1.74 1.51 5.53
N THR A 11 -1.73 1.23 6.82
CA THR A 11 -0.53 1.20 7.63
C THR A 11 0.30 -0.04 7.31
N VAL A 12 1.56 -0.05 7.73
CA VAL A 12 2.42 -1.26 7.64
C VAL A 12 1.77 -2.47 8.30
N ARG A 13 1.11 -2.25 9.44
CA ARG A 13 0.46 -3.31 10.21
C ARG A 13 -0.69 -3.92 9.42
N GLU A 14 -1.59 -3.09 8.90
CA GLU A 14 -2.70 -3.56 8.05
C GLU A 14 -2.20 -4.25 6.78
N MET A 15 -1.07 -3.79 6.20
CA MET A 15 -0.47 -4.46 5.05
C MET A 15 -0.02 -5.90 5.37
N GLY A 16 0.49 -6.12 6.59
CA GLY A 16 0.84 -7.44 7.09
C GLY A 16 -0.40 -8.29 7.38
N GLU A 17 -1.37 -7.73 8.11
CA GLU A 17 -2.58 -8.45 8.54
C GLU A 17 -3.52 -8.80 7.39
N LEU A 18 -3.72 -7.90 6.41
CA LEU A 18 -4.69 -8.09 5.33
C LEU A 18 -4.11 -8.78 4.09
N PHE A 19 -2.82 -8.53 3.80
CA PHE A 19 -2.21 -8.97 2.54
C PHE A 19 -0.98 -9.86 2.73
N GLY A 20 -0.59 -10.15 3.99
CA GLY A 20 0.62 -10.92 4.27
C GLY A 20 1.91 -10.24 3.80
N VAL A 21 1.90 -8.92 3.60
CA VAL A 21 3.06 -8.19 3.07
C VAL A 21 3.93 -7.68 4.21
N SER A 22 5.15 -8.20 4.31
CA SER A 22 6.12 -7.78 5.33
C SER A 22 6.62 -6.35 5.13
N ARG A 23 7.06 -5.71 6.21
CA ARG A 23 7.66 -4.37 6.16
C ARG A 23 8.85 -4.28 5.21
N SER A 24 9.74 -5.27 5.24
CA SER A 24 10.91 -5.33 4.36
C SER A 24 10.52 -5.39 2.88
N LYS A 25 9.43 -6.10 2.55
CA LYS A 25 8.88 -6.14 1.20
C LYS A 25 8.34 -4.76 0.79
N LEU A 26 7.59 -4.08 1.66
CA LEU A 26 7.10 -2.72 1.38
C LEU A 26 8.25 -1.75 1.10
N ASP A 27 9.31 -1.75 1.92
CA ASP A 27 10.47 -0.88 1.71
C ASP A 27 11.19 -1.21 0.40
N ARG A 28 11.27 -2.49 0.00
CA ARG A 28 11.80 -2.89 -1.32
C ARG A 28 10.95 -2.35 -2.46
N LEU A 29 9.62 -2.45 -2.36
CA LEU A 29 8.71 -1.95 -3.39
C LEU A 29 8.78 -0.43 -3.55
N VAL A 30 8.95 0.31 -2.44
CA VAL A 30 9.16 1.76 -2.47
C VAL A 30 10.48 2.09 -3.17
N ARG A 31 11.58 1.39 -2.84
CA ARG A 31 12.89 1.59 -3.52
C ARG A 31 12.84 1.29 -5.02
N GLN A 32 12.00 0.34 -5.43
CA GLN A 32 11.76 0.00 -6.84
C GLN A 32 10.78 0.94 -7.55
N GLY A 33 10.23 1.94 -6.86
CA GLY A 33 9.24 2.87 -7.42
C GLY A 33 7.87 2.24 -7.72
N LYS A 34 7.59 1.03 -7.20
CA LYS A 34 6.35 0.30 -7.47
C LYS A 34 5.16 0.81 -6.65
N ILE A 35 5.42 1.33 -5.46
CA ILE A 35 4.43 1.93 -4.56
C ILE A 35 5.01 3.19 -3.92
N LYS A 36 4.18 4.15 -3.52
CA LYS A 36 4.61 5.31 -2.74
C LYS A 36 4.17 5.17 -1.29
N LYS A 37 4.97 5.76 -0.41
CA LYS A 37 4.66 5.88 1.02
C LYS A 37 4.45 7.36 1.36
N THR A 38 3.47 7.62 2.20
CA THR A 38 3.20 8.95 2.77
C THR A 38 3.42 8.87 4.27
N LYS A 39 4.12 9.85 4.83
CA LYS A 39 4.29 9.98 6.29
C LYS A 39 3.13 10.78 6.85
N PHE A 40 2.50 10.27 7.92
CA PHE A 40 1.50 10.99 8.70
C PHE A 40 1.87 10.86 10.18
N GLY A 41 2.57 11.88 10.70
CA GLY A 41 3.22 11.82 12.00
C GLY A 41 4.24 10.67 12.08
N ALA A 42 4.13 9.84 13.12
CA ALA A 42 4.97 8.65 13.30
C ALA A 42 4.59 7.49 12.35
N THR A 43 3.40 7.54 11.74
CA THR A 43 2.86 6.43 10.95
C THR A 43 3.22 6.55 9.47
N THR A 44 3.48 5.41 8.84
CA THR A 44 3.67 5.33 7.39
C THR A 44 2.43 4.73 6.76
N LEU A 45 1.87 5.46 5.79
CA LEU A 45 0.65 5.14 5.09
C LEU A 45 0.94 4.84 3.62
N TYR A 46 0.17 3.91 3.04
CA TYR A 46 0.25 3.51 1.64
C TYR A 46 -1.13 3.64 1.00
N LYS A 47 -1.22 4.30 -0.16
CA LYS A 47 -2.50 4.49 -0.86
C LYS A 47 -3.05 3.14 -1.33
N ALA A 48 -4.31 2.85 -0.98
CA ALA A 48 -4.97 1.61 -1.37
C ALA A 48 -4.93 1.37 -2.89
N THR A 49 -5.10 2.42 -3.69
CA THR A 49 -5.06 2.34 -5.16
C THR A 49 -3.70 1.92 -5.72
N GLU A 50 -2.59 2.32 -5.09
CA GLU A 50 -1.25 1.85 -5.47
C GLU A 50 -1.02 0.41 -5.05
N ILE A 51 -1.46 0.04 -3.85
CA ILE A 51 -1.38 -1.33 -3.36
C ILE A 51 -2.17 -2.28 -4.25
N GLN A 52 -3.42 -1.94 -4.59
CA GLN A 52 -4.25 -2.76 -5.47
C GLN A 52 -3.64 -2.92 -6.85
N ARG A 53 -3.09 -1.85 -7.44
CA ARG A 53 -2.36 -1.93 -8.72
C ARG A 53 -1.16 -2.86 -8.63
N TYR A 54 -0.38 -2.76 -7.55
CA TYR A 54 0.75 -3.66 -7.32
C TYR A 54 0.27 -5.12 -7.20
N LEU A 55 -0.75 -5.41 -6.37
CA LEU A 55 -1.30 -6.75 -6.18
C LEU A 55 -1.85 -7.35 -7.48
N ALA A 56 -2.52 -6.54 -8.30
CA ALA A 56 -2.99 -6.96 -9.62
C ALA A 56 -1.83 -7.32 -10.57
N SER A 57 -0.70 -6.61 -10.49
CA SER A 57 0.48 -6.87 -11.33
C SER A 57 1.25 -8.16 -10.99
N ILE A 58 0.98 -8.78 -9.83
CA ILE A 58 1.65 -10.01 -9.39
C ILE A 58 0.88 -11.27 -9.82
N ASN A 59 -0.42 -11.14 -10.08
CA ASN A 59 -1.33 -12.26 -10.39
C ASN A 59 -1.59 -12.40 -11.90
N GLN A 60 -0.72 -11.84 -12.75
CA GLN A 60 -0.77 -11.95 -14.21
C GLN A 60 0.41 -12.74 -14.74
#